data_AF-A0A2V7AQU2-F1
#
_entry.id   AF-A0A2V7AQU2-F1
#
_cell.length_a   1.000
_cell.length_b   1.000
_cell.length_c   1.000
_cell.angle_alpha   90.00
_cell.angle_beta   90.00
_cell.angle_gamma   90.00
#
_symmetry.space_group_name_H-M   'P 1'
#
loop_
_entity.id
_entity.type
_entity.pdbx_description
1 polymer ?
#
loop_
_entity_poly.entity_id
_entity_poly.type
_entity_poly.pdbx_seq_one_letter_code
_entity_poly.pdbx_strand_id
1 'polypeptide(L)'
;RAEGVTLSWVGTGRCLSSMDFTDKDYEALATKLVAAARAMKADAWWLSADEHPKREKNMRNRLVQDAFLSLARVPRPLQTFYTEVMRRKKDDHHASHSNLTNQLFHIISSSVFLGCYALAFWDLTTAMWAGLAALFLRQIGHAILEPPCHDKEALLLGFNTRNKTLILGAYLLIPVVHLLSAPAWTVEAMRPIAAAVGVEWFLWTLVVVGGRVAYLVLTHGARLAMVWFVKLITDPITDVVAYSPRYLRRA
;
A
#
# COMPACT_ATOMS: atom_id res chain seq x y z
N ARG A 1 -20.42 14.66 -31.23
CA ARG A 1 -21.74 14.35 -31.82
C ARG A 1 -22.11 15.30 -32.95
N ALA A 2 -22.03 16.63 -32.77
CA ALA A 2 -22.30 17.61 -33.83
C ALA A 2 -21.51 17.32 -35.13
N GLU A 3 -20.22 17.03 -35.03
CA GLU A 3 -19.36 16.67 -36.18
C GLU A 3 -19.51 15.20 -36.67
N GLY A 4 -20.58 14.50 -36.26
CA GLY A 4 -20.82 13.10 -36.66
C GLY A 4 -19.82 12.08 -36.10
N VAL A 5 -19.05 12.44 -35.07
CA VAL A 5 -18.15 11.52 -34.36
C VAL A 5 -18.83 10.95 -33.12
N THR A 6 -18.87 9.62 -33.04
CA THR A 6 -19.35 8.85 -31.89
C THR A 6 -18.16 8.51 -31.00
N LEU A 7 -18.06 9.20 -29.85
CA LEU A 7 -17.05 8.88 -28.84
C LEU A 7 -17.55 7.72 -27.98
N SER A 8 -16.76 6.66 -27.89
CA SER A 8 -17.10 5.45 -27.12
C SER A 8 -17.26 5.72 -25.62
N TRP A 9 -16.48 6.67 -25.08
CA TRP A 9 -16.51 7.05 -23.66
C TRP A 9 -16.48 8.57 -23.51
N VAL A 10 -17.66 9.16 -23.29
CA VAL A 10 -17.83 10.61 -23.20
C VAL A 10 -17.22 11.21 -21.93
N GLY A 11 -16.95 10.39 -20.90
CA GLY A 11 -16.40 10.86 -19.61
C GLY A 11 -14.87 10.77 -19.47
N THR A 12 -14.18 9.96 -20.27
CA THR A 12 -12.72 9.75 -20.15
C THR A 12 -11.93 10.16 -21.39
N GLY A 13 -12.60 10.47 -22.50
CA GLY A 13 -11.95 10.82 -23.77
C GLY A 13 -11.23 9.66 -24.44
N ARG A 14 -11.40 8.42 -23.97
CA ARG A 14 -10.81 7.23 -24.59
C ARG A 14 -11.54 6.89 -25.88
N CYS A 15 -10.76 6.73 -26.95
CA CYS A 15 -11.24 6.26 -28.24
C CYS A 15 -10.88 4.79 -28.42
N LEU A 16 -11.84 4.00 -28.90
CA LEU A 16 -11.61 2.65 -29.39
C LEU A 16 -11.62 2.71 -30.91
N SER A 17 -10.65 2.07 -31.54
CA SER A 17 -10.59 1.92 -33.00
C SER A 17 -10.55 0.43 -33.35
N SER A 18 -11.13 0.08 -34.48
CA SER A 18 -11.09 -1.26 -35.05
C SER A 18 -9.84 -1.45 -35.93
N MET A 19 -9.47 -2.70 -36.22
CA MET A 19 -8.24 -2.99 -36.99
C MET A 19 -8.36 -2.70 -38.49
N ASP A 20 -9.57 -2.52 -38.99
CA ASP A 20 -9.89 -2.08 -40.35
C ASP A 20 -9.85 -0.55 -40.51
N PHE A 21 -9.55 0.19 -39.43
CA PHE A 21 -9.44 1.65 -39.46
C PHE A 21 -8.22 2.08 -40.26
N THR A 22 -8.45 2.80 -41.36
CA THR A 22 -7.41 3.18 -42.31
C THR A 22 -6.86 4.57 -42.04
N ASP A 23 -5.74 4.92 -42.68
CA ASP A 23 -5.19 6.28 -42.64
C ASP A 23 -6.19 7.34 -43.13
N LYS A 24 -7.04 6.98 -44.10
CA LYS A 24 -8.11 7.88 -44.60
C LYS A 24 -9.16 8.15 -43.52
N ASP A 25 -9.54 7.12 -42.76
CA ASP A 25 -10.49 7.26 -41.66
C ASP A 25 -9.89 8.12 -40.54
N TYR A 26 -8.59 7.97 -40.30
CA TYR A 26 -7.85 8.80 -39.35
C TYR A 26 -7.83 10.28 -39.75
N GLU A 27 -7.51 10.60 -41.01
CA GLU A 27 -7.52 11.98 -41.51
C GLU A 27 -8.92 12.60 -41.45
N ALA A 28 -9.95 11.84 -41.80
CA ALA A 28 -11.34 12.27 -41.71
C ALA A 28 -11.75 12.54 -40.26
N LEU A 29 -11.34 11.67 -39.32
CA LEU A 29 -11.58 11.85 -37.89
C LEU A 29 -10.83 13.08 -37.34
N ALA A 30 -9.56 13.26 -37.70
CA ALA A 30 -8.75 14.40 -37.28
C ALA A 30 -9.39 15.72 -37.72
N THR A 31 -9.84 15.80 -38.97
CA THR A 31 -10.54 16.97 -39.50
C THR A 31 -11.79 17.31 -38.69
N LYS A 32 -12.64 16.30 -38.41
CA LYS A 32 -13.86 16.46 -37.61
C LYS A 32 -13.55 16.89 -36.17
N LEU A 33 -12.53 16.33 -35.54
CA LEU A 33 -12.14 16.70 -34.17
C LEU A 33 -11.60 18.14 -34.09
N VAL A 34 -10.83 18.59 -35.08
CA VAL A 34 -10.35 19.98 -35.16
C VAL A 34 -11.50 20.95 -35.39
N ALA A 35 -12.47 20.60 -36.24
CA ALA A 35 -13.67 21.40 -36.45
C ALA A 35 -14.47 21.56 -35.14
N ALA A 36 -14.75 20.46 -34.43
CA ALA A 36 -15.41 20.49 -33.13
C ALA A 36 -14.66 21.38 -32.12
N ALA A 37 -13.34 21.21 -32.01
CA ALA A 37 -12.53 21.97 -31.07
C ALA A 37 -12.55 23.48 -31.37
N ARG A 38 -12.55 23.87 -32.64
CA ARG A 38 -12.69 25.27 -33.08
C ARG A 38 -14.06 25.85 -32.72
N ALA A 39 -15.14 25.11 -32.97
CA ALA A 39 -16.48 25.53 -32.61
C ALA A 39 -16.61 25.72 -31.09
N MET A 40 -16.16 24.73 -30.30
CA MET A 40 -16.15 24.83 -28.83
C MET A 40 -15.32 26.02 -28.33
N LYS A 41 -14.21 26.35 -29.00
CA LYS A 41 -13.40 27.53 -28.68
C LYS A 41 -14.15 28.83 -28.95
N ALA A 42 -14.84 28.92 -30.09
CA ALA A 42 -15.66 30.08 -30.43
C ALA A 42 -16.82 30.26 -29.43
N ASP A 43 -17.41 29.15 -28.99
CA ASP A 43 -18.49 29.14 -28.00
C ASP A 43 -17.99 29.31 -26.54
N ALA A 44 -16.71 29.65 -26.33
CA ALA A 44 -16.09 29.87 -25.03
C ALA A 44 -16.17 28.69 -24.04
N TRP A 45 -16.21 27.44 -24.53
CA TRP A 45 -16.20 26.24 -23.67
C TRP A 45 -14.86 26.00 -22.98
N TRP A 46 -13.80 26.67 -23.43
CA TRP A 46 -12.42 26.45 -22.99
C TRP A 46 -12.04 27.52 -21.98
N LEU A 47 -11.74 27.10 -20.74
CA LEU A 47 -11.19 27.98 -19.71
C LEU A 47 -9.94 28.70 -20.22
N SER A 48 -9.88 30.01 -19.96
CA SER A 48 -8.76 30.88 -20.31
C SER A 48 -7.51 30.56 -19.49
N ALA A 49 -6.36 31.10 -19.91
CA ALA A 49 -5.11 30.91 -19.19
C ALA A 49 -5.14 31.52 -17.78
N ASP A 50 -5.94 32.57 -17.58
CA ASP A 50 -6.13 33.25 -16.30
C ASP A 50 -7.05 32.46 -15.36
N GLU A 51 -8.11 31.83 -15.89
CA GLU A 51 -9.02 30.97 -15.11
C GLU A 51 -8.40 29.63 -14.73
N HIS A 52 -7.44 29.12 -15.51
CA HIS A 52 -6.80 27.84 -15.24
C HIS A 52 -5.27 27.88 -15.50
N PRO A 53 -4.50 28.59 -14.64
CA PRO A 53 -3.07 28.74 -14.82
C PRO A 53 -2.35 27.38 -14.77
N LYS A 54 -1.31 27.22 -15.60
CA LYS A 54 -0.52 25.97 -15.77
C LYS A 54 -1.26 24.80 -16.46
N ARG A 55 -2.44 25.01 -17.04
CA ARG A 55 -3.20 23.99 -17.79
C ARG A 55 -2.34 23.22 -18.80
N GLU A 56 -1.60 23.94 -19.65
CA GLU A 56 -0.80 23.33 -20.71
C GLU A 56 0.31 22.43 -20.14
N LYS A 57 1.01 22.90 -19.10
CA LYS A 57 2.02 22.11 -18.39
C LYS A 57 1.41 20.84 -17.78
N ASN A 58 0.25 20.96 -17.13
CA ASN A 58 -0.43 19.82 -16.51
C ASN A 58 -0.96 18.81 -17.55
N MET A 59 -1.54 19.30 -18.65
CA MET A 59 -2.01 18.47 -19.75
C MET A 59 -0.86 17.73 -20.42
N ARG A 60 0.26 18.42 -20.71
CA ARG A 60 1.46 17.81 -21.29
C ARG A 60 2.02 16.72 -20.37
N ASN A 61 2.10 16.98 -19.07
CA ASN A 61 2.59 15.99 -18.10
C ASN A 61 1.69 14.75 -18.06
N ARG A 62 0.36 14.92 -18.08
CA ARG A 62 -0.59 13.80 -18.14
C ARG A 62 -0.48 13.01 -19.45
N LEU A 63 -0.39 13.69 -20.59
CA LEU A 63 -0.21 13.05 -21.89
C LEU A 63 1.09 12.24 -21.96
N VAL A 64 2.19 12.79 -21.45
CA VAL A 64 3.47 12.08 -21.36
C VAL A 64 3.35 10.86 -20.44
N GLN A 65 2.67 11.00 -19.30
CA GLN A 65 2.43 9.89 -18.38
C GLN A 65 1.57 8.79 -19.02
N ASP A 66 0.47 9.16 -19.70
CA ASP A 66 -0.42 8.22 -20.36
C ASP A 66 0.27 7.53 -21.54
N ALA A 67 1.06 8.27 -22.33
CA ALA A 67 1.86 7.70 -23.42
C ALA A 67 2.90 6.71 -22.88
N PHE A 68 3.64 7.10 -21.84
CA PHE A 68 4.62 6.24 -21.18
C PHE A 68 3.98 4.97 -20.60
N LEU A 69 2.85 5.09 -19.90
CA LEU A 69 2.11 3.95 -19.36
C LEU A 69 1.49 3.07 -20.46
N SER A 70 1.12 3.64 -21.60
CA SER A 70 0.63 2.88 -22.76
C SER A 70 1.73 2.05 -23.43
N LEU A 71 2.97 2.56 -23.40
CA LEU A 71 4.17 1.87 -23.88
C LEU A 71 4.65 0.82 -22.89
N ALA A 72 4.55 1.09 -21.59
CA ALA A 72 4.81 0.13 -20.53
C ALA A 72 3.64 -0.86 -20.40
N ARG A 73 3.51 -1.79 -21.35
CA ARG A 73 2.60 -2.94 -21.22
C ARG A 73 3.06 -3.79 -20.04
N VAL A 74 2.50 -3.52 -18.86
CA VAL A 74 2.75 -4.35 -17.67
C VAL A 74 2.32 -5.78 -18.02
N PRO A 75 3.22 -6.78 -17.92
CA PRO A 75 2.89 -8.16 -18.19
C PRO A 75 1.65 -8.60 -17.42
N ARG A 76 0.73 -9.34 -18.08
CA ARG A 76 -0.48 -9.88 -17.43
C ARG A 76 -0.19 -10.60 -16.10
N PRO A 77 0.90 -11.40 -15.97
CA PRO A 77 1.25 -12.01 -14.69
C PRO A 77 1.45 -10.98 -13.57
N LEU A 78 2.15 -9.88 -13.84
CA LEU A 78 2.38 -8.80 -12.87
C LEU A 78 1.09 -8.06 -12.51
N GLN A 79 0.21 -7.81 -13.48
CA GLN A 79 -1.10 -7.22 -13.21
C GLN A 79 -1.92 -8.12 -12.28
N THR A 80 -2.06 -9.40 -12.59
CA THR A 80 -2.81 -10.34 -11.75
C THR A 80 -2.19 -10.52 -10.37
N PHE A 81 -0.86 -10.46 -10.25
CA PHE A 81 -0.16 -10.49 -8.97
C PHE A 81 -0.48 -9.25 -8.14
N TYR A 82 -0.37 -8.06 -8.72
CA TYR A 82 -0.71 -6.80 -8.05
C TYR A 82 -2.18 -6.77 -7.63
N THR A 83 -3.10 -7.17 -8.50
CA THR A 83 -4.53 -7.25 -8.18
C THR A 83 -4.78 -8.18 -6.99
N GLU A 84 -4.09 -9.33 -6.94
CA GLU A 84 -4.21 -10.25 -5.81
C GLU A 84 -3.67 -9.65 -4.52
N VAL A 85 -2.52 -8.97 -4.53
CA VAL A 85 -2.01 -8.23 -3.36
C VAL A 85 -3.03 -7.21 -2.86
N MET A 86 -3.58 -6.39 -3.76
CA MET A 86 -4.55 -5.36 -3.40
C MET A 86 -5.88 -5.96 -2.92
N ARG A 87 -6.32 -7.08 -3.49
CA ARG A 87 -7.50 -7.81 -3.01
C ARG A 87 -7.30 -8.25 -1.57
N ARG A 88 -6.16 -8.86 -1.23
CA ARG A 88 -5.88 -9.29 0.16
C ARG A 88 -5.84 -8.14 1.14
N LYS A 89 -5.32 -6.97 0.76
CA LYS A 89 -5.35 -5.77 1.60
C LYS A 89 -6.78 -5.29 1.86
N LYS A 90 -7.62 -5.34 0.84
CA LYS A 90 -9.04 -5.00 0.97
C LYS A 90 -9.78 -5.99 1.86
N ASP A 91 -9.50 -7.28 1.71
CA ASP A 91 -10.10 -8.34 2.54
C ASP A 91 -9.73 -8.13 4.02
N ASP A 92 -8.46 -7.83 4.33
CA ASP A 92 -8.02 -7.46 5.69
C ASP A 92 -8.74 -6.23 6.23
N HIS A 93 -8.88 -5.16 5.43
CA HIS A 93 -9.59 -3.96 5.85
C HIS A 93 -11.04 -4.24 6.23
N HIS A 94 -11.75 -5.06 5.46
CA HIS A 94 -13.12 -5.46 5.76
C HIS A 94 -13.22 -6.40 6.97
N ALA A 95 -12.18 -7.19 7.24
CA ALA A 95 -12.17 -8.13 8.36
C ALA A 95 -11.88 -7.44 9.71
N SER A 96 -10.97 -6.46 9.74
CA SER A 96 -10.40 -5.97 11.00
C SER A 96 -10.06 -4.47 11.07
N HIS A 97 -10.55 -3.61 10.16
CA HIS A 97 -10.28 -2.15 10.17
C HIS A 97 -11.54 -1.29 9.98
N SER A 98 -12.65 -1.65 10.63
CA SER A 98 -13.92 -0.91 10.59
C SER A 98 -13.98 0.29 11.57
N ASN A 99 -13.20 0.26 12.65
CA ASN A 99 -13.21 1.25 13.73
C ASN A 99 -12.27 2.43 13.41
N LEU A 100 -12.75 3.67 13.55
CA LEU A 100 -11.97 4.87 13.24
C LEU A 100 -10.71 5.01 14.12
N THR A 101 -10.80 4.71 15.41
CA THR A 101 -9.64 4.76 16.32
C THR A 101 -8.60 3.70 15.94
N ASN A 102 -9.04 2.51 15.51
CA ASN A 102 -8.12 1.49 15.00
C ASN A 102 -7.46 1.95 13.69
N GLN A 103 -8.19 2.59 12.78
CA GLN A 103 -7.62 3.21 11.58
C GLN A 103 -6.58 4.30 11.92
N LEU A 104 -6.82 5.10 12.97
CA LEU A 104 -5.84 6.07 13.49
C LEU A 104 -4.58 5.38 14.03
N PHE A 105 -4.72 4.25 14.73
CA PHE A 105 -3.56 3.45 15.16
C PHE A 105 -2.79 2.88 13.98
N HIS A 106 -3.46 2.48 12.91
CA HIS A 106 -2.82 2.02 11.67
C HIS A 106 -2.03 3.13 10.97
N ILE A 107 -2.56 4.35 10.83
CA ILE A 107 -1.79 5.44 10.20
C ILE A 107 -0.58 5.87 11.04
N ILE A 108 -0.73 5.96 12.38
CA ILE A 108 0.39 6.32 13.27
C ILE A 108 1.46 5.24 13.22
N SER A 109 1.10 3.98 13.48
CA SER A 109 2.05 2.87 13.48
C SER A 109 2.72 2.69 12.12
N SER A 110 1.98 2.81 11.01
CA SER A 110 2.53 2.73 9.66
C SER A 110 3.53 3.84 9.36
N SER A 111 3.25 5.07 9.79
CA SER A 111 4.19 6.18 9.64
C SER A 111 5.50 5.90 10.38
N VAL A 112 5.42 5.33 11.58
CA VAL A 112 6.61 4.89 12.34
C VAL A 112 7.35 3.76 11.62
N PHE A 113 6.65 2.74 11.09
CA PHE A 113 7.30 1.66 10.34
C PHE A 113 8.04 2.14 9.10
N LEU A 114 7.49 3.12 8.37
CA LEU A 114 8.18 3.72 7.23
C LEU A 114 9.47 4.44 7.67
N GLY A 115 9.42 5.16 8.80
CA GLY A 115 10.63 5.70 9.42
C GLY A 115 11.63 4.62 9.81
N CYS A 116 11.15 3.51 10.39
CA CYS A 116 11.97 2.37 10.79
C CYS A 116 12.64 1.67 9.60
N TYR A 117 11.99 1.60 8.43
CA TYR A 117 12.60 1.06 7.21
C TYR A 117 13.86 1.82 6.80
N ALA A 118 13.83 3.14 6.93
CA ALA A 118 15.02 3.96 6.67
C ALA A 118 16.01 3.86 7.83
N LEU A 119 15.52 3.96 9.07
CA LEU A 119 16.35 4.00 10.27
C LEU A 119 17.15 2.71 10.51
N ALA A 120 16.63 1.55 10.10
CA ALA A 120 17.31 0.26 10.23
C ALA A 120 18.71 0.23 9.57
N PHE A 121 18.99 1.12 8.62
CA PHE A 121 20.29 1.24 7.97
C PHE A 121 21.30 2.12 8.74
N TRP A 122 20.84 2.97 9.67
CA TRP A 122 21.69 3.91 10.41
C TRP A 122 21.72 3.63 11.91
N ASP A 123 20.57 3.27 12.50
CA ASP A 123 20.43 2.95 13.91
C ASP A 123 19.38 1.83 14.07
N LEU A 124 19.87 0.60 14.00
CA LEU A 124 19.02 -0.59 14.16
C LEU A 124 18.35 -0.62 15.53
N THR A 125 19.03 -0.17 16.59
CA THR A 125 18.47 -0.17 17.94
C THR A 125 17.22 0.67 17.99
N THR A 126 17.33 1.94 17.60
CA THR A 126 16.18 2.87 17.61
C THR A 126 15.09 2.40 16.65
N ALA A 127 15.43 1.85 15.47
CA ALA A 127 14.47 1.31 14.53
C ALA A 127 13.63 0.16 15.14
N MET A 128 14.28 -0.76 15.85
CA MET A 128 13.60 -1.92 16.44
C MET A 128 12.74 -1.53 17.64
N TRP A 129 13.21 -0.63 18.51
CA TRP A 129 12.43 -0.14 19.65
C TRP A 129 11.22 0.70 19.22
N ALA A 130 11.41 1.62 18.26
CA ALA A 130 10.31 2.40 17.68
C ALA A 130 9.32 1.51 16.93
N GLY A 131 9.82 0.54 16.17
CA GLY A 131 9.00 -0.45 15.47
C GLY A 131 8.18 -1.31 16.43
N LEU A 132 8.75 -1.73 17.56
CA LEU A 132 8.01 -2.48 18.57
C LEU A 132 6.91 -1.64 19.21
N ALA A 133 7.18 -0.38 19.57
CA ALA A 133 6.15 0.54 20.08
C ALA A 133 4.99 0.70 19.08
N ALA A 134 5.30 0.82 17.78
CA ALA A 134 4.30 0.84 16.72
C ALA A 134 3.52 -0.48 16.59
N LEU A 135 4.16 -1.63 16.77
CA LEU A 135 3.50 -2.93 16.81
C LEU A 135 2.53 -3.01 17.98
N PHE A 136 2.93 -2.57 19.18
CA PHE A 136 2.04 -2.55 20.36
C PHE A 136 0.79 -1.71 20.11
N LEU A 137 0.94 -0.52 19.54
CA LEU A 137 -0.21 0.33 19.20
C LEU A 137 -1.18 -0.37 18.25
N ARG A 138 -0.67 -1.03 17.21
CA ARG A 138 -1.48 -1.82 16.27
C ARG A 138 -2.12 -3.04 16.95
N GLN A 139 -1.40 -3.70 17.84
CA GLN A 139 -1.90 -4.86 18.57
C GLN A 139 -3.02 -4.49 19.55
N ILE A 140 -2.96 -3.31 20.18
CA ILE A 140 -4.07 -2.75 20.98
C ILE A 140 -5.30 -2.55 20.10
N GLY A 141 -5.13 -2.01 18.89
CA GLY A 141 -6.21 -1.84 17.92
C GLY A 141 -6.91 -3.16 17.59
N HIS A 142 -6.15 -4.18 17.20
CA HIS A 142 -6.69 -5.51 16.86
C HIS A 142 -7.21 -6.31 18.06
N ALA A 143 -6.64 -6.14 19.25
CA ALA A 143 -7.03 -6.96 20.41
C ALA A 143 -8.19 -6.34 21.21
N ILE A 144 -8.26 -5.01 21.28
CA ILE A 144 -9.20 -4.29 22.15
C ILE A 144 -10.32 -3.63 21.36
N LEU A 145 -10.00 -2.92 20.27
CA LEU A 145 -10.99 -2.12 19.53
C LEU A 145 -11.75 -2.93 18.48
N GLU A 146 -11.06 -3.88 17.83
CA GLU A 146 -11.65 -4.81 16.87
C GLU A 146 -11.24 -6.24 17.20
N PRO A 147 -11.71 -6.81 18.34
CA PRO A 147 -11.32 -8.15 18.76
C PRO A 147 -11.62 -9.17 17.65
N PRO A 148 -10.80 -10.23 17.51
CA PRO A 148 -10.90 -11.20 16.43
C PRO A 148 -12.33 -11.73 16.23
N CYS A 149 -12.99 -11.30 15.15
CA CYS A 149 -14.21 -11.95 14.71
C CYS A 149 -13.80 -13.25 13.99
N HIS A 150 -14.01 -14.38 14.65
CA HIS A 150 -13.44 -15.67 14.23
C HIS A 150 -13.86 -16.05 12.80
N ASP A 151 -15.05 -15.64 12.36
CA ASP A 151 -15.60 -16.07 11.07
C ASP A 151 -14.97 -15.39 9.85
N LYS A 152 -14.64 -14.09 9.93
CA LYS A 152 -14.07 -13.34 8.79
C LYS A 152 -12.55 -13.42 8.76
N GLU A 153 -11.89 -13.41 9.93
CA GLU A 153 -10.44 -13.51 10.00
C GLU A 153 -9.91 -14.91 9.66
N ALA A 154 -10.68 -15.98 9.91
CA ALA A 154 -10.31 -17.34 9.53
C ALA A 154 -10.16 -17.53 8.01
N LEU A 155 -10.76 -16.66 7.20
CA LEU A 155 -10.64 -16.67 5.75
C LEU A 155 -9.32 -16.03 5.25
N LEU A 156 -8.57 -15.36 6.13
CA LEU A 156 -7.31 -14.72 5.78
C LEU A 156 -6.20 -15.75 5.57
N LEU A 157 -5.33 -15.50 4.59
CA LEU A 157 -4.28 -16.44 4.20
C LEU A 157 -3.31 -16.73 5.36
N GLY A 158 -3.32 -17.99 5.80
CA GLY A 158 -2.47 -18.47 6.88
C GLY A 158 -2.85 -17.96 8.28
N PHE A 159 -4.09 -17.55 8.49
CA PHE A 159 -4.60 -17.22 9.82
C PHE A 159 -4.25 -18.34 10.82
N ASN A 160 -3.53 -17.99 11.89
CA ASN A 160 -3.19 -18.92 12.97
C ASN A 160 -2.89 -18.12 14.25
N THR A 161 -3.90 -17.99 15.10
CA THR A 161 -3.84 -17.23 16.36
C THR A 161 -2.76 -17.77 17.30
N ARG A 162 -2.60 -19.09 17.39
CA ARG A 162 -1.59 -19.73 18.27
C ARG A 162 -0.18 -19.31 17.88
N ASN A 163 0.15 -19.37 16.58
CA ASN A 163 1.47 -18.98 16.10
C ASN A 163 1.71 -17.48 16.32
N LYS A 164 0.69 -16.64 16.11
CA LYS A 164 0.78 -15.19 16.41
C LYS A 164 1.11 -14.95 17.89
N THR A 165 0.42 -15.64 18.80
CA THR A 165 0.69 -15.53 20.25
C THR A 165 2.10 -16.00 20.61
N LEU A 166 2.57 -17.12 20.04
CA LEU A 166 3.93 -17.63 20.31
C LEU A 166 5.01 -16.66 19.82
N ILE A 167 4.82 -16.06 18.64
CA ILE A 167 5.75 -15.05 18.10
C ILE A 167 5.84 -13.86 19.04
N LEU A 168 4.69 -13.33 19.48
CA LEU A 168 4.65 -12.19 20.43
C LEU A 168 5.29 -12.55 21.77
N GLY A 169 5.05 -13.76 22.27
CA GLY A 169 5.68 -14.26 23.49
C GLY A 169 7.21 -14.25 23.40
N ALA A 170 7.77 -14.66 22.25
CA ALA A 170 9.21 -14.61 22.03
C ALA A 170 9.75 -13.17 21.98
N TYR A 171 9.05 -12.22 21.34
CA TYR A 171 9.42 -10.80 21.39
C TYR A 171 9.48 -10.26 22.82
N LEU A 172 8.51 -10.64 23.66
CA LEU A 172 8.46 -10.22 25.07
C LEU A 172 9.53 -10.89 25.93
N LEU A 173 9.89 -12.14 25.64
CA LEU A 173 10.84 -12.90 26.44
C LEU A 173 12.28 -12.38 26.30
N ILE A 174 12.67 -11.96 25.08
CA ILE A 174 14.01 -11.45 24.78
C ILE A 174 14.47 -10.37 25.79
N PRO A 175 13.78 -9.22 25.94
CA PRO A 175 14.21 -8.19 26.88
C PRO A 175 14.14 -8.66 28.34
N VAL A 176 13.20 -9.54 28.70
CA VAL A 176 13.07 -10.06 30.07
C VAL A 176 14.31 -10.86 30.45
N VAL A 177 14.81 -11.73 29.57
CA VAL A 177 16.04 -12.50 29.82
C VAL A 177 17.22 -11.57 30.04
N HIS A 178 17.39 -10.55 29.18
CA HIS A 178 18.47 -9.57 29.34
C HIS A 178 18.35 -8.77 30.64
N LEU A 179 17.14 -8.32 31.01
CA LEU A 179 16.89 -7.56 32.24
C LEU A 179 17.17 -8.37 33.51
N LEU A 180 16.88 -9.67 33.51
CA LEU A 180 17.18 -10.57 34.63
C LEU A 180 18.68 -10.81 34.78
N SER A 181 19.44 -10.73 33.70
CA SER A 181 20.90 -10.86 33.70
C SER A 181 21.64 -9.53 33.93
N ALA A 182 20.92 -8.41 34.01
CA ALA A 182 21.52 -7.09 34.06
C ALA A 182 22.26 -6.85 35.38
N PRO A 183 23.51 -6.32 35.34
CA PRO A 183 24.28 -6.06 36.54
C PRO A 183 23.73 -4.89 37.38
N ALA A 184 23.01 -3.97 36.73
CA ALA A 184 22.34 -2.83 37.35
C ALA A 184 21.25 -2.28 36.43
N TRP A 185 20.27 -1.56 36.98
CA TRP A 185 19.19 -0.91 36.22
C TRP A 185 19.43 0.60 36.12
N THR A 186 20.59 0.97 35.55
CA THR A 186 20.96 2.35 35.23
C THR A 186 20.93 2.59 33.73
N VAL A 187 20.86 3.86 33.29
CA VAL A 187 20.86 4.19 31.85
C VAL A 187 22.14 3.69 31.17
N GLU A 188 23.31 3.85 31.80
CA GLU A 188 24.56 3.28 31.29
C GLU A 188 24.51 1.76 31.12
N ALA A 189 23.99 1.03 32.13
CA ALA A 189 23.93 -0.43 32.09
C ALA A 189 22.88 -0.94 31.07
N MET A 190 21.80 -0.19 30.86
CA MET A 190 20.72 -0.57 29.95
C MET A 190 21.04 -0.29 28.48
N ARG A 191 21.93 0.64 28.17
CA ARG A 191 22.29 1.00 26.78
C ARG A 191 22.80 -0.20 25.96
N PRO A 192 23.81 -0.98 26.39
CA PRO A 192 24.25 -2.15 25.63
C PRO A 192 23.20 -3.25 25.57
N ILE A 193 22.38 -3.42 26.62
CA ILE A 193 21.25 -4.36 26.63
C ILE A 193 20.21 -3.98 25.57
N ALA A 194 19.83 -2.70 25.48
CA ALA A 194 18.88 -2.22 24.49
C ALA A 194 19.36 -2.49 23.05
N ALA A 195 20.67 -2.34 22.80
CA ALA A 195 21.28 -2.64 21.51
C ALA A 195 21.26 -4.15 21.20
N ALA A 196 21.63 -5.00 22.17
CA ALA A 196 21.58 -6.45 22.01
C ALA A 196 20.16 -6.96 21.74
N VAL A 197 19.18 -6.49 22.52
CA VAL A 197 17.75 -6.76 22.33
C VAL A 197 17.29 -6.31 20.94
N GLY A 198 17.73 -5.14 20.47
CA GLY A 198 17.41 -4.65 19.13
C GLY A 198 17.88 -5.61 18.04
N VAL A 199 19.12 -6.09 18.11
CA VAL A 199 19.66 -7.07 17.16
C VAL A 199 18.90 -8.40 17.23
N GLU A 200 18.62 -8.90 18.42
CA GLU A 200 17.88 -10.16 18.60
C GLU A 200 16.45 -10.07 18.07
N TRP A 201 15.74 -8.97 18.33
CA TRP A 201 14.43 -8.72 17.72
C TRP A 201 14.52 -8.66 16.19
N PHE A 202 15.56 -8.05 15.63
CA PHE A 202 15.73 -7.99 14.19
C PHE A 202 15.91 -9.40 13.60
N LEU A 203 16.82 -10.19 14.16
CA LEU A 203 17.06 -11.57 13.74
C LEU A 203 15.80 -12.43 13.91
N TRP A 204 15.09 -12.29 15.03
CA TRP A 204 13.82 -12.97 15.27
C TRP A 204 12.78 -12.59 14.22
N THR A 205 12.68 -11.31 13.85
CA THR A 205 11.81 -10.84 12.77
C THR A 205 12.13 -11.54 11.44
N LEU A 206 13.42 -11.66 11.10
CA LEU A 206 13.85 -12.37 9.89
C LEU A 206 13.48 -13.85 9.92
N VAL A 207 13.67 -14.53 11.05
CA VAL A 207 13.28 -15.94 11.21
C VAL A 207 11.78 -16.12 11.08
N VAL A 208 10.98 -15.26 11.73
CA VAL A 208 9.52 -15.33 11.70
C VAL A 208 8.99 -15.08 10.28
N VAL A 209 9.44 -14.00 9.63
CA VAL A 209 8.97 -13.65 8.28
C VAL A 209 9.46 -14.67 7.25
N GLY A 210 10.74 -15.04 7.30
CA GLY A 210 11.33 -16.04 6.39
C GLY A 210 10.72 -17.42 6.57
N GLY A 211 10.57 -17.88 7.81
CA GLY A 211 9.90 -19.14 8.15
C GLY A 211 8.44 -19.15 7.71
N ARG A 212 7.74 -18.02 7.83
CA ARG A 212 6.37 -17.88 7.35
C ARG A 212 6.27 -17.94 5.82
N VAL A 213 7.20 -17.30 5.10
CA VAL A 213 7.28 -17.42 3.64
C VAL A 213 7.55 -18.86 3.24
N ALA A 214 8.54 -19.53 3.86
CA ALA A 214 8.84 -20.93 3.58
C ALA A 214 7.63 -21.84 3.84
N TYR A 215 6.93 -21.67 4.97
CA TYR A 215 5.70 -22.38 5.28
C TYR A 215 4.63 -22.17 4.19
N LEU A 216 4.40 -20.94 3.76
CA LEU A 216 3.41 -20.63 2.71
C LEU A 216 3.83 -21.17 1.34
N VAL A 217 5.12 -21.20 1.01
CA VAL A 217 5.61 -21.83 -0.23
C VAL A 217 5.27 -23.32 -0.23
N LEU A 218 5.54 -24.01 0.89
CA LEU A 218 5.30 -25.45 1.02
C LEU A 218 3.81 -25.82 1.05
N THR A 219 2.95 -24.95 1.58
CA THR A 219 1.53 -25.27 1.80
C THR A 219 0.59 -24.68 0.73
N HIS A 220 0.93 -23.53 0.15
CA HIS A 220 0.07 -22.75 -0.76
C HIS A 220 0.77 -22.36 -2.07
N GLY A 221 2.04 -22.73 -2.25
CA GLY A 221 2.84 -22.41 -3.43
C GLY A 221 3.50 -21.03 -3.39
N ALA A 222 4.57 -20.89 -4.19
CA ALA A 222 5.44 -19.71 -4.18
C ALA A 222 4.72 -18.40 -4.52
N ARG A 223 3.72 -18.45 -5.42
CA ARG A 223 2.97 -17.26 -5.82
C ARG A 223 2.23 -16.64 -4.63
N LEU A 224 1.49 -17.43 -3.86
CA LEU A 224 0.72 -16.93 -2.72
C LEU A 224 1.61 -16.52 -1.55
N ALA A 225 2.73 -17.23 -1.33
CA ALA A 225 3.73 -16.81 -0.37
C ALA A 225 4.30 -15.42 -0.68
N MET A 226 4.59 -15.15 -1.97
CA MET A 226 5.10 -13.85 -2.39
C MET A 226 4.03 -12.76 -2.35
N VAL A 227 2.75 -13.08 -2.64
CA VAL A 227 1.64 -12.15 -2.41
C VAL A 227 1.59 -11.73 -0.94
N TRP A 228 1.70 -12.69 -0.01
CA TRP A 228 1.70 -12.39 1.43
C TRP A 228 2.91 -11.55 1.84
N PHE A 229 4.10 -11.88 1.34
CA PHE A 229 5.32 -11.13 1.65
C PHE A 229 5.28 -9.70 1.11
N VAL A 230 4.91 -9.51 -0.16
CA VAL A 230 4.78 -8.19 -0.78
C VAL A 230 3.70 -7.37 -0.09
N LYS A 231 2.59 -8.01 0.30
CA LYS A 231 1.57 -7.36 1.13
C LYS A 231 2.19 -6.85 2.44
N LEU A 232 2.81 -7.73 3.24
CA LEU A 232 3.42 -7.38 4.53
C LEU A 232 4.37 -6.17 4.44
N ILE A 233 5.30 -6.16 3.48
CA ILE A 233 6.30 -5.07 3.36
C ILE A 233 5.69 -3.76 2.84
N THR A 234 4.57 -3.82 2.12
CA THR A 234 3.94 -2.62 1.54
C THR A 234 2.72 -2.15 2.33
N ASP A 235 2.28 -2.89 3.35
CA ASP A 235 1.14 -2.54 4.18
C ASP A 235 1.30 -1.17 4.84
N PRO A 236 2.46 -0.80 5.43
CA PRO A 236 2.63 0.55 5.99
C PRO A 236 2.42 1.67 4.97
N ILE A 237 2.85 1.47 3.72
CA ILE A 237 2.67 2.46 2.65
C ILE A 237 1.18 2.60 2.32
N THR A 238 0.50 1.47 2.11
CA THR A 238 -0.92 1.48 1.72
C THR A 238 -1.83 1.92 2.85
N ASP A 239 -1.49 1.64 4.11
CA ASP A 239 -2.25 2.07 5.28
C ASP A 239 -2.20 3.59 5.45
N VAL A 240 -1.02 4.22 5.27
CA VAL A 240 -0.91 5.69 5.32
C VAL A 240 -1.79 6.34 4.25
N VAL A 241 -1.84 5.77 3.05
CA VAL A 241 -2.71 6.27 1.98
C VAL A 241 -4.18 6.05 2.31
N ALA A 242 -4.55 4.82 2.66
CA ALA A 242 -5.93 4.40 2.90
C ALA A 242 -6.59 5.13 4.07
N TYR A 243 -5.83 5.43 5.13
CA TYR A 243 -6.34 6.06 6.35
C TYR A 243 -5.96 7.54 6.47
N SER A 244 -5.41 8.15 5.41
CA SER A 244 -5.16 9.60 5.42
C SER A 244 -6.48 10.37 5.61
N PRO A 245 -6.46 11.55 6.27
CA PRO A 245 -7.68 12.30 6.59
C PRO A 245 -8.60 12.61 5.41
N ARG A 246 -8.07 12.61 4.18
CA ARG A 246 -8.86 12.79 2.95
C ARG A 246 -9.81 11.63 2.66
N TYR A 247 -9.51 10.43 3.16
CA TYR A 247 -10.26 9.19 2.90
C TYR A 247 -10.92 8.60 4.16
N LEU A 248 -10.66 9.17 5.34
CA LEU A 248 -11.39 8.82 6.56
C LEU A 248 -12.88 9.13 6.35
N ARG A 249 -13.70 8.09 6.20
CA ARG A 249 -15.14 8.24 6.13
C ARG A 249 -15.62 8.69 7.50
N ARG A 250 -16.33 9.83 7.56
CA ARG A 250 -17.17 10.12 8.72
C ARG A 250 -18.24 9.04 8.76
N ALA A 251 -18.31 8.31 9.88
CA ALA A 251 -19.40 7.40 10.17
C ALA A 251 -20.72 8.17 10.23
#